data_AF-A0A965EMF8-F1
#
_entry.id   AF-A0A965EMF8-F1
#
_cell.length_a   1.000
_cell.length_b   1.000
_cell.length_c   1.000
_cell.angle_alpha   90.00
_cell.angle_beta   90.00
_cell.angle_gamma   90.00
#
_symmetry.space_group_name_H-M   'P 1'
#
loop_
_entity.id
_entity.type
_entity.pdbx_description
1 polymer ?
#
loop_
_entity_poly.entity_id
_entity_poly.type
_entity_poly.pdbx_seq_one_letter_code
_entity_poly.pdbx_strand_id
1 'polypeptide(L)'
;MTDGTPPIFERLKTSCAADWERYTRHDFVRQLAAGTLPEKSFRHYLIQDYLFLIHFARAWALAAFKADDLAEIRGAAAALSGIVYVEMDLHVKFCADWGLAEADMASAPEAMETTAYTRYVFERGMAGDLLDLHVALAPCIVGYG
;
A
#
# COMPACT_ATOMS: atom_id res chain seq x y z
N MET A 1 -15.36 12.42 25.83
CA MET A 1 -16.01 11.09 25.86
C MET A 1 -16.56 10.87 24.47
N THR A 2 -16.00 9.93 23.71
CA THR A 2 -16.62 9.51 22.44
C THR A 2 -17.96 8.87 22.79
N ASP A 3 -19.00 9.17 22.02
CA ASP A 3 -20.40 8.77 22.21
C ASP A 3 -20.65 7.24 22.08
N GLY A 4 -19.62 6.42 22.26
CA GLY A 4 -19.64 4.98 21.98
C GLY A 4 -19.58 4.63 20.49
N THR A 5 -19.58 5.62 19.58
CA THR A 5 -19.43 5.35 18.14
C THR A 5 -18.02 4.85 17.86
N PRO A 6 -17.86 3.66 17.24
CA PRO A 6 -16.54 3.16 16.89
C PRO A 6 -15.84 4.09 15.90
N PRO A 7 -14.49 4.12 15.91
CA PRO A 7 -13.71 4.92 14.96
C PRO A 7 -14.14 4.66 13.51
N ILE A 8 -14.02 5.67 12.65
CA ILE A 8 -14.48 5.59 11.25
C ILE A 8 -13.92 4.37 10.52
N PHE A 9 -12.65 4.05 10.75
CA PHE A 9 -12.01 2.88 10.14
C PHE A 9 -12.71 1.55 10.52
N GLU A 10 -13.01 1.34 11.81
CA GLU A 10 -13.68 0.12 12.26
C GLU A 10 -15.09 -0.01 11.67
N ARG A 11 -15.78 1.11 11.46
CA ARG A 11 -17.08 1.13 10.79
C ARG A 11 -16.95 0.75 9.31
N LEU A 12 -15.98 1.31 8.60
CA LEU A 12 -15.72 0.98 7.18
C LEU A 12 -15.32 -0.49 7.03
N LYS A 13 -14.40 -0.98 7.85
CA LYS A 13 -13.98 -2.39 7.89
C LYS A 13 -15.15 -3.32 8.17
N THR A 14 -16.00 -2.98 9.15
CA THR A 14 -17.20 -3.78 9.46
C THR A 14 -18.17 -3.83 8.28
N SER A 15 -18.33 -2.73 7.53
CA SER A 15 -19.20 -2.71 6.35
C SER A 15 -18.69 -3.56 5.18
N CYS A 16 -17.41 -3.93 5.16
CA CYS A 16 -16.80 -4.81 4.16
C CYS A 16 -16.16 -6.06 4.80
N ALA A 17 -16.70 -6.53 5.93
CA ALA A 17 -16.07 -7.56 6.76
C ALA A 17 -15.70 -8.85 5.99
N ALA A 18 -16.54 -9.29 5.06
CA ALA A 18 -16.26 -10.48 4.25
C ALA A 18 -15.05 -10.30 3.33
N ASP A 19 -14.93 -9.14 2.68
CA ASP A 19 -13.78 -8.83 1.82
C ASP A 19 -12.52 -8.57 2.66
N TRP A 20 -12.66 -7.91 3.81
CA TRP A 20 -11.56 -7.72 4.76
C TRP A 20 -11.00 -9.05 5.26
N GLU A 21 -11.87 -10.02 5.59
CA GLU A 21 -11.44 -11.35 6.00
C GLU A 21 -10.75 -12.09 4.85
N ARG A 22 -11.30 -12.04 3.63
CA ARG A 22 -10.69 -12.66 2.45
C ARG A 22 -9.32 -12.06 2.13
N TYR A 23 -9.16 -10.75 2.30
CA TYR A 23 -7.89 -10.07 2.13
C TYR A 23 -6.87 -10.49 3.20
N THR A 24 -7.19 -10.30 4.48
CA THR A 24 -6.25 -10.53 5.59
C THR A 24 -5.96 -12.01 5.86
N ARG A 25 -6.84 -12.92 5.41
CA ARG A 25 -6.66 -14.38 5.52
C ARG A 25 -6.48 -15.07 4.17
N HIS A 26 -6.08 -14.33 3.14
CA HIS A 26 -5.83 -14.89 1.81
C HIS A 26 -4.79 -16.03 1.86
N ASP A 27 -4.92 -17.00 0.97
CA ASP A 27 -4.01 -18.15 0.93
C ASP A 27 -2.54 -17.75 0.76
N PHE A 28 -2.28 -16.66 0.04
CA PHE A 28 -0.93 -16.07 -0.04
C PHE A 28 -0.35 -15.74 1.35
N VAL A 29 -1.11 -15.03 2.18
CA VAL A 29 -0.71 -14.64 3.54
C VAL A 29 -0.56 -15.87 4.43
N ARG A 30 -1.50 -16.81 4.34
CA ARG A 30 -1.48 -18.05 5.14
C ARG A 30 -0.27 -18.92 4.80
N GLN A 31 0.02 -19.09 3.51
CA GLN A 31 1.18 -19.86 3.05
C GLN A 31 2.49 -19.16 3.36
N LEU A 32 2.53 -17.83 3.29
CA LEU A 32 3.70 -17.04 3.71
C LEU A 32 3.97 -17.25 5.20
N ALA A 33 2.96 -17.13 6.05
CA ALA A 33 3.08 -17.36 7.50
C ALA A 33 3.49 -18.80 7.84
N ALA A 34 3.06 -19.77 7.03
CA ALA A 34 3.43 -21.18 7.20
C ALA A 34 4.79 -21.56 6.58
N GLY A 35 5.44 -20.64 5.85
CA GLY A 35 6.68 -20.93 5.10
C GLY A 35 6.49 -21.91 3.93
N THR A 36 5.26 -22.06 3.43
CA THR A 36 4.91 -23.01 2.35
C THR A 36 4.62 -22.32 1.02
N LEU A 37 4.64 -20.98 0.98
CA LEU A 37 4.43 -20.22 -0.24
C LEU A 37 5.53 -20.55 -1.27
N PRO A 38 5.18 -20.92 -2.52
CA PRO A 38 6.19 -21.16 -3.54
C PRO A 38 7.05 -19.91 -3.78
N GLU A 39 8.38 -20.09 -3.78
CA GLU A 39 9.33 -18.98 -3.94
C GLU A 39 9.04 -18.13 -5.18
N LYS A 40 8.70 -18.76 -6.31
CA LYS A 40 8.34 -18.05 -7.54
C LYS A 40 7.19 -17.06 -7.36
N SER A 41 6.22 -17.39 -6.51
CA SER A 41 5.06 -16.54 -6.22
C SER A 41 5.48 -15.35 -5.37
N PHE A 42 6.37 -15.58 -4.40
CA PHE A 42 6.92 -14.52 -3.57
C PHE A 42 7.82 -13.57 -4.35
N ARG A 43 8.68 -14.08 -5.23
CA ARG A 43 9.51 -13.25 -6.12
C ARG A 43 8.67 -12.41 -7.08
N HIS A 44 7.61 -12.99 -7.65
CA HIS A 44 6.66 -12.22 -8.46
C HIS A 44 5.99 -11.11 -7.64
N TYR A 45 5.54 -11.41 -6.42
CA TYR A 45 5.00 -10.43 -5.49
C TYR A 45 6.00 -9.29 -5.25
N LEU A 46 7.27 -9.57 -4.92
CA LEU A 46 8.27 -8.54 -4.65
C LEU A 46 8.50 -7.60 -5.84
N ILE A 47 8.53 -8.12 -7.06
CA ILE A 47 8.65 -7.30 -8.26
C ILE A 47 7.45 -6.35 -8.40
N GLN A 48 6.25 -6.87 -8.21
CA GLN A 48 5.02 -6.07 -8.30
C GLN A 48 4.88 -5.07 -7.15
N ASP A 49 5.34 -5.44 -5.96
CA ASP A 49 5.32 -4.60 -4.76
C ASP A 49 6.28 -3.40 -4.92
N TYR A 50 7.45 -3.60 -5.56
CA TYR A 50 8.33 -2.48 -5.92
C TYR A 50 7.62 -1.45 -6.82
N LEU A 51 6.91 -1.92 -7.86
CA LEU A 51 6.13 -1.05 -8.75
C LEU A 51 4.96 -0.38 -8.01
N PHE A 52 4.31 -1.12 -7.11
CA PHE A 52 3.26 -0.59 -6.24
C PHE A 52 3.79 0.54 -5.35
N LEU A 53 4.95 0.37 -4.69
CA LEU A 53 5.56 1.35 -3.79
C LEU A 53 5.88 2.67 -4.49
N ILE A 54 6.26 2.66 -5.77
CA ILE A 54 6.44 3.87 -6.57
C ILE A 54 5.13 4.68 -6.66
N HIS A 55 4.01 3.99 -6.92
CA HIS A 55 2.69 4.63 -6.98
C HIS A 55 2.20 5.04 -5.60
N PHE A 56 2.48 4.23 -4.57
CA PHE A 56 2.13 4.53 -3.19
C PHE A 56 2.86 5.78 -2.69
N ALA A 57 4.15 5.95 -3.02
CA ALA A 57 4.91 7.17 -2.77
C ALA A 57 4.24 8.39 -3.44
N ARG A 58 3.90 8.27 -4.73
CA ARG A 58 3.19 9.35 -5.45
C ARG A 58 1.83 9.68 -4.81
N ALA A 59 1.13 8.70 -4.22
CA ALA A 59 -0.15 8.93 -3.56
C ALA A 59 0.03 9.73 -2.26
N TRP A 60 1.10 9.47 -1.49
CA TRP A 60 1.46 10.31 -0.34
C TRP A 60 1.92 11.71 -0.73
N ALA A 61 2.57 11.87 -1.89
CA ALA A 61 2.83 13.20 -2.43
C ALA A 61 1.53 13.94 -2.78
N LEU A 62 0.54 13.25 -3.34
CA LEU A 62 -0.80 13.81 -3.58
C LEU A 62 -1.51 14.18 -2.27
N ALA A 63 -1.35 13.39 -1.21
CA ALA A 63 -1.86 13.72 0.11
C ALA A 63 -1.27 15.03 0.65
N ALA A 64 0.05 15.22 0.51
CA ALA A 64 0.70 16.49 0.88
C ALA A 64 0.18 17.67 0.06
N PHE A 65 -0.14 17.46 -1.22
CA PHE A 65 -0.74 18.50 -2.08
C PHE A 65 -2.19 18.84 -1.68
N LYS A 66 -2.96 17.86 -1.22
CA LYS A 66 -4.38 17.99 -0.85
C LYS A 66 -4.61 18.43 0.61
N ALA A 67 -3.55 18.50 1.41
CA ALA A 67 -3.61 18.84 2.83
C ALA A 67 -4.14 20.27 3.08
N ASP A 68 -4.93 20.42 4.14
CA ASP A 68 -5.54 21.69 4.54
C ASP A 68 -4.59 22.53 5.40
N ASP A 69 -3.66 21.88 6.11
CA ASP A 69 -2.70 22.56 6.98
C ASP A 69 -1.28 21.99 6.95
N LEU A 70 -0.36 22.75 7.57
CA LEU A 70 1.06 22.39 7.62
C LEU A 70 1.35 21.11 8.41
N ALA A 71 0.53 20.76 9.41
CA ALA A 71 0.72 19.53 10.17
C ALA A 71 0.40 18.31 9.30
N GLU A 72 -0.66 18.37 8.51
CA GLU A 72 -1.01 17.34 7.53
C GLU A 72 0.05 17.21 6.42
N ILE A 73 0.53 18.34 5.88
CA ILE A 73 1.63 18.35 4.90
C ILE A 73 2.86 17.62 5.47
N ARG A 74 3.23 17.89 6.72
CA ARG A 74 4.36 17.24 7.38
C ARG A 74 4.14 15.74 7.57
N GLY A 75 2.92 15.33 7.92
CA GLY A 75 2.56 13.92 8.05
C GLY A 75 2.70 13.17 6.73
N ALA A 76 2.12 13.71 5.66
CA ALA A 76 2.20 13.12 4.33
C ALA A 76 3.64 13.10 3.77
N ALA A 77 4.41 14.17 3.99
CA ALA A 77 5.82 14.23 3.60
C ALA A 77 6.68 13.20 4.37
N ALA A 78 6.41 12.98 5.66
CA ALA A 78 7.08 11.96 6.44
C ALA A 78 6.77 10.54 5.92
N ALA A 79 5.50 10.26 5.58
CA ALA A 79 5.11 8.98 4.98
C ALA A 79 5.79 8.75 3.61
N LEU A 80 5.76 9.75 2.73
CA LEU A 80 6.48 9.73 1.45
C LEU A 80 7.98 9.44 1.65
N SER A 81 8.62 10.16 2.57
CA SER A 81 10.04 9.98 2.89
C SER A 81 10.33 8.57 3.41
N GLY A 82 9.45 8.02 4.24
CA GLY A 82 9.56 6.64 4.73
C GLY A 82 9.55 5.63 3.58
N ILE A 83 8.65 5.79 2.62
CA ILE A 83 8.58 4.89 1.46
C ILE A 83 9.84 5.02 0.61
N VAL A 84 10.17 6.24 0.17
CA VAL A 84 11.23 6.47 -0.83
C VAL A 84 12.62 6.15 -0.30
N TYR A 85 12.92 6.51 0.95
CA TYR A 85 14.29 6.41 1.48
C TYR A 85 14.52 5.27 2.46
N VAL A 86 13.44 4.63 2.95
CA VAL A 86 13.57 3.52 3.91
C VAL A 86 13.03 2.23 3.30
N GLU A 87 11.76 2.23 2.91
CA GLU A 87 11.09 1.01 2.44
C GLU A 87 11.64 0.52 1.11
N MET A 88 11.78 1.40 0.11
CA MET A 88 12.34 1.02 -1.20
C MET A 88 13.79 0.53 -1.09
N ASP A 89 14.62 1.18 -0.29
CA ASP A 89 16.01 0.78 -0.03
C ASP A 89 16.09 -0.62 0.62
N LEU A 90 15.23 -0.89 1.60
CA LEU A 90 15.14 -2.21 2.24
C LEU A 90 14.63 -3.27 1.27
N HIS A 91 13.63 -2.93 0.46
CA HIS A 91 13.05 -3.80 -0.56
C HIS A 91 14.09 -4.24 -1.59
N VAL A 92 14.87 -3.29 -2.13
CA VAL A 92 15.95 -3.58 -3.09
C VAL A 92 17.02 -4.45 -2.46
N LYS A 93 17.45 -4.15 -1.23
CA LYS A 93 18.45 -4.97 -0.52
C LYS A 93 17.95 -6.39 -0.28
N PHE A 94 16.68 -6.55 0.11
CA PHE A 94 16.07 -7.85 0.34
C PHE A 94 15.95 -8.67 -0.96
N CYS A 95 15.60 -8.01 -2.07
CA CYS A 95 15.49 -8.64 -3.38
C CYS A 95 16.84 -9.07 -3.98
N ALA A 96 17.93 -8.42 -3.57
CA ALA A 96 19.28 -8.70 -4.07
C ALA A 96 19.75 -10.14 -3.81
N ASP A 97 19.31 -10.77 -2.72
CA ASP A 97 19.64 -12.16 -2.37
C ASP A 97 19.11 -13.17 -3.41
N TRP A 98 18.08 -12.80 -4.18
CA TRP A 98 17.55 -13.59 -5.30
C TRP A 98 18.06 -13.11 -6.67
N GLY A 99 19.05 -12.22 -6.70
CA GLY A 99 19.61 -11.64 -7.91
C GLY A 99 18.63 -10.73 -8.67
N LEU A 100 17.63 -10.17 -7.99
CA LEU A 100 16.69 -9.20 -8.57
C LEU A 100 17.29 -7.79 -8.43
N ALA A 101 17.84 -7.25 -9.51
CA ALA A 101 18.34 -5.89 -9.50
C ALA A 101 17.19 -4.87 -9.54
N GLU A 102 17.42 -3.69 -8.98
CA GLU A 102 16.42 -2.60 -8.98
C GLU A 102 15.96 -2.25 -10.41
N ALA A 103 16.89 -2.17 -11.36
CA ALA A 103 16.57 -1.88 -12.75
C ALA A 103 15.67 -2.95 -13.40
N ASP A 104 15.80 -4.21 -13.00
CA ASP A 104 14.95 -5.30 -13.49
C ASP A 104 13.54 -5.18 -12.94
N MET A 105 13.41 -4.85 -11.64
CA MET A 105 12.11 -4.61 -11.01
C MET A 105 11.43 -3.36 -11.60
N ALA A 106 12.17 -2.28 -11.80
CA ALA A 106 11.67 -1.03 -12.36
C ALA A 106 11.22 -1.13 -13.83
N SER A 107 11.80 -2.06 -14.59
CA SER A 107 11.46 -2.30 -16.01
C SER A 107 10.43 -3.40 -16.21
N ALA A 108 10.05 -4.11 -15.15
CA ALA A 108 9.03 -5.15 -15.21
C ALA A 108 7.65 -4.55 -15.58
N PRO A 109 6.82 -5.29 -16.33
CA PRO A 109 5.46 -4.85 -16.60
C PRO A 109 4.61 -4.87 -15.31
N GLU A 110 3.81 -3.83 -15.12
CA GLU A 110 2.77 -3.83 -14.08
C GLU A 110 1.75 -4.92 -14.40
N ALA A 111 1.47 -5.77 -13.41
CA ALA A 111 0.35 -6.69 -13.45
C ALA A 111 -0.97 -5.91 -13.48
N MET A 112 -2.03 -6.56 -13.98
CA MET A 112 -3.35 -5.95 -14.07
C MET A 112 -3.87 -5.52 -12.70
N GLU A 113 -3.60 -6.33 -11.69
CA GLU A 113 -4.00 -6.14 -10.30
C GLU A 113 -3.28 -4.94 -9.67
N THR A 114 -1.96 -4.84 -9.87
CA THR A 114 -1.13 -3.69 -9.45
C THR A 114 -1.63 -2.40 -10.08
N THR A 115 -1.93 -2.44 -11.39
CA THR A 115 -2.47 -1.30 -12.13
C THR A 115 -3.83 -0.92 -11.59
N ALA A 116 -4.77 -1.87 -11.51
CA ALA A 116 -6.14 -1.61 -11.09
C ALA A 116 -6.19 -0.96 -9.70
N TYR A 117 -5.42 -1.49 -8.74
CA TYR A 117 -5.41 -0.93 -7.39
C TYR A 117 -4.81 0.48 -7.38
N THR A 118 -3.60 0.65 -7.91
CA THR A 118 -2.92 1.95 -7.85
C THR A 118 -3.69 3.04 -8.61
N ARG A 119 -4.27 2.73 -9.77
CA ARG A 119 -5.09 3.69 -10.53
C ARG A 119 -6.38 4.04 -9.79
N TYR A 120 -7.04 3.08 -9.15
CA TYR A 120 -8.21 3.38 -8.32
C TYR A 120 -7.89 4.35 -7.19
N VAL A 121 -6.80 4.13 -6.44
CA VAL A 121 -6.36 5.04 -5.36
C VAL A 121 -6.10 6.45 -5.90
N PHE A 122 -5.39 6.56 -7.03
CA PHE A 122 -5.13 7.85 -7.66
C PHE A 122 -6.39 8.55 -8.14
N GLU A 123 -7.29 7.84 -8.82
CA GLU A 123 -8.53 8.41 -9.34
C GLU A 123 -9.41 8.93 -8.20
N ARG A 124 -9.55 8.18 -7.11
CA ARG A 124 -10.29 8.61 -5.92
C ARG A 124 -9.67 9.84 -5.27
N GLY A 125 -8.35 9.86 -5.07
CA GLY A 125 -7.67 11.01 -4.48
C GLY A 125 -7.69 12.25 -5.38
N MET A 126 -7.62 12.08 -6.70
CA MET A 126 -7.68 13.20 -7.64
C MET A 126 -9.07 13.81 -7.70
N ALA A 127 -10.11 12.98 -7.83
CA ALA A 127 -11.50 13.40 -7.95
C ALA A 127 -12.10 13.93 -6.62
N GLY A 128 -11.61 13.41 -5.49
CA GLY A 128 -12.10 13.73 -4.16
C GLY A 128 -11.20 14.67 -3.36
N ASP A 129 -11.34 14.63 -2.05
CA ASP A 129 -10.51 15.37 -1.09
C ASP A 129 -9.46 14.47 -0.40
N LEU A 130 -8.82 14.98 0.65
CA LEU A 130 -7.83 14.24 1.43
C LEU A 130 -8.46 13.00 2.12
N LEU A 131 -9.72 13.07 2.53
CA LEU A 131 -10.43 11.95 3.15
C LEU A 131 -10.68 10.83 2.13
N ASP A 132 -11.12 11.16 0.91
CA ASP A 132 -11.26 10.18 -0.18
C ASP A 132 -9.95 9.42 -0.43
N LEU A 133 -8.83 10.14 -0.48
CA LEU A 133 -7.51 9.55 -0.67
C LEU A 133 -7.12 8.65 0.52
N HIS A 134 -7.26 9.12 1.76
CA HIS A 134 -6.93 8.33 2.94
C HIS A 134 -7.80 7.07 3.05
N VAL A 135 -9.09 7.15 2.73
CA VAL A 135 -9.97 5.97 2.71
C VAL A 135 -9.52 4.97 1.64
N ALA A 136 -9.09 5.44 0.47
CA ALA A 136 -8.57 4.56 -0.58
C ALA A 136 -7.21 3.91 -0.21
N LEU A 137 -6.36 4.60 0.56
CA LEU A 137 -5.06 4.09 1.04
C LEU A 137 -5.18 3.16 2.26
N ALA A 138 -6.21 3.34 3.09
CA ALA A 138 -6.34 2.68 4.38
C ALA A 138 -6.25 1.14 4.34
N PRO A 139 -6.81 0.42 3.35
CA PRO A 139 -6.69 -1.04 3.29
C PRO A 139 -5.24 -1.52 3.23
N CYS A 140 -4.36 -0.83 2.50
CA CYS A 140 -2.93 -1.17 2.45
C CYS A 140 -2.26 -0.88 3.80
N ILE A 141 -2.41 0.34 4.32
CA ILE A 141 -1.73 0.80 5.54
C ILE A 141 -2.10 -0.07 6.75
N VAL A 142 -3.40 -0.36 6.90
CA VAL A 142 -3.90 -1.08 8.08
C VAL A 142 -3.91 -2.59 7.88
N GLY A 143 -4.06 -3.07 6.64
CA GLY A 143 -4.10 -4.50 6.35
C GLY A 143 -2.75 -5.21 6.52
N TYR A 144 -1.64 -4.47 6.39
CA TYR A 144 -0.28 -4.94 6.63
C TYR A 144 0.23 -4.69 8.06
N GLY A 145 -0.53 -3.95 8.88
CA GLY A 145 -0.18 -3.61 10.26
C GLY A 145 -0.63 -4.60 11.32
#